data_AF-A0A7V7D2Y2-F1
#
_entry.id   AF-A0A7V7D2Y2-F1
#
_cell.length_a   1.000
_cell.length_b   1.000
_cell.length_c   1.000
_cell.angle_alpha   90.00
_cell.angle_beta   90.00
_cell.angle_gamma   90.00
#
_symmetry.space_group_name_H-M   'P 1'
#
loop_
_entity.id
_entity.type
_entity.pdbx_description
1 polymer ?
#
loop_
_entity_poly.entity_id
_entity_poly.type
_entity_poly.pdbx_seq_one_letter_code
_entity_poly.pdbx_strand_id
1 'polypeptide(L)'
;MRQNRFTERSVACRVVLLFVFAIILFSGIHFTFSSASAAKLLKIGMLEEPKSLNIWRASDAWSSKVLGLIYQSLYIRDPKTLHLVPWLAESDPVYDAATCSYTVKLRQAKWSDGTEFTSEDVAFTGDFINEFKVPKFYSKWKFVKKIETPDKHTLKFYLEKPEAIFVSRTLTTPIAQKKEWMEVVKEARTKEKPLSWLMNHRITDPVGTGPFFLKEWRSGAYLFLEKNKYFFGSGKEINGYLLGPYINGMILKVYGTSDAAILAIKKGTIDMFWWGVQPGYLDDLKQNSDIDLFRNEKSALYYMGFNVRKAPFNDPNLRRAFATLVDEEFIIQRILQGEGIRMYSIIPPGNTFWYCPDVPRYGDGLGREGRIKKAVEILRDAGYTWQVAPVEPSGKIVNGQGIMLPDGRLMENFTILTPPADYDPHRAMCGMMMQEWLRMLGIPAYSKPMAFGALLQQIKVRQDF
;
A
#
# COMPACT_ATOMS: atom_id res chain seq x y z
N MET A 1 -64.66 -0.93 54.78
CA MET A 1 -63.78 -1.75 55.65
C MET A 1 -64.30 -3.17 55.61
N ARG A 2 -63.58 -4.26 55.35
CA ARG A 2 -62.17 -4.59 55.08
C ARG A 2 -62.23 -6.00 54.43
N GLN A 3 -61.51 -6.17 53.31
CA GLN A 3 -60.61 -7.28 52.94
C GLN A 3 -60.97 -8.73 53.37
N ASN A 4 -60.83 -9.79 52.57
CA ASN A 4 -59.77 -10.08 51.60
C ASN A 4 -60.12 -11.34 50.77
N ARG A 5 -59.59 -11.36 49.53
CA ARG A 5 -59.10 -12.49 48.71
C ARG A 5 -59.89 -13.81 48.67
N PHE A 6 -60.43 -14.11 47.49
CA PHE A 6 -60.44 -15.47 46.95
C PHE A 6 -59.77 -15.48 45.57
N THR A 7 -58.73 -16.30 45.46
CA THR A 7 -58.20 -16.82 44.20
C THR A 7 -58.88 -18.14 43.92
N GLU A 8 -59.48 -18.32 42.75
CA GLU A 8 -59.51 -19.64 42.11
C GLU A 8 -59.80 -19.55 40.60
N ARG A 9 -59.29 -20.56 39.90
CA ARG A 9 -59.09 -20.64 38.46
C ARG A 9 -60.31 -21.18 37.71
N SER A 10 -60.26 -20.94 36.41
CA SER A 10 -60.87 -21.69 35.30
C SER A 10 -62.28 -21.27 34.88
N VAL A 11 -62.39 -20.75 33.65
CA VAL A 11 -63.32 -21.22 32.60
C VAL A 11 -62.76 -20.77 31.24
N ALA A 12 -62.61 -21.71 30.31
CA ALA A 12 -62.40 -21.43 28.89
C ALA A 12 -63.75 -21.53 28.17
N CYS A 13 -64.19 -20.48 27.46
CA CYS A 13 -64.95 -20.55 26.18
C CYS A 13 -65.55 -19.19 25.76
N ARG A 14 -65.27 -18.81 24.51
CA ARG A 14 -66.13 -18.14 23.51
C ARG A 14 -66.80 -16.80 23.85
N VAL A 15 -66.34 -15.71 23.21
CA VAL A 15 -67.17 -14.60 22.62
C VAL A 15 -66.37 -14.00 21.44
N VAL A 16 -66.68 -14.37 20.18
CA VAL A 16 -67.41 -13.57 19.17
C VAL A 16 -66.65 -12.33 18.66
N LEU A 17 -66.21 -12.34 17.39
CA LEU A 17 -66.56 -11.32 16.37
C LEU A 17 -65.95 -11.67 15.00
N LEU A 18 -66.73 -12.45 14.24
CA LEU A 18 -66.79 -12.36 12.78
C LEU A 18 -67.67 -11.15 12.45
N PHE A 19 -67.16 -10.14 11.75
CA PHE A 19 -67.96 -9.34 10.82
C PHE A 19 -67.07 -8.52 9.87
N VAL A 20 -67.44 -8.59 8.59
CA VAL A 20 -67.02 -7.76 7.45
C VAL A 20 -65.69 -8.10 6.76
N PHE A 21 -65.76 -9.18 5.97
CA PHE A 21 -65.26 -9.20 4.60
C PHE A 21 -66.01 -8.13 3.78
N ALA A 22 -65.29 -7.24 3.07
CA ALA A 22 -65.60 -6.73 1.71
C ALA A 22 -65.04 -5.32 1.48
N ILE A 23 -64.48 -5.10 0.28
CA ILE A 23 -63.86 -3.86 -0.26
C ILE A 23 -62.42 -3.72 0.28
N ILE A 24 -61.35 -4.05 -0.46
CA ILE A 24 -60.85 -3.33 -1.64
C ILE A 24 -60.23 -4.33 -2.64
N LEU A 25 -60.88 -4.48 -3.80
CA LEU A 25 -60.31 -5.01 -5.04
C LEU A 25 -59.92 -3.80 -5.91
N PHE A 26 -58.79 -3.91 -6.60
CA PHE A 26 -58.36 -3.11 -7.75
C PHE A 26 -58.07 -1.61 -7.54
N SER A 27 -56.81 -1.31 -7.19
CA SER A 27 -56.04 -0.29 -7.91
C SER A 27 -54.60 -0.79 -8.08
N GLY A 28 -54.39 -1.53 -9.18
CA GLY A 28 -53.06 -1.89 -9.64
C GLY A 28 -52.32 -0.63 -10.08
N ILE A 29 -51.52 -0.05 -9.18
CA ILE A 29 -50.36 0.73 -9.58
C ILE A 29 -49.26 -0.30 -9.83
N HIS A 30 -49.25 -0.86 -11.04
CA HIS A 30 -48.06 -1.51 -11.57
C HIS A 30 -47.00 -0.42 -11.70
N PHE A 31 -46.14 -0.28 -10.69
CA PHE A 31 -44.79 0.20 -10.95
C PHE A 31 -44.13 -0.84 -11.84
N THR A 32 -44.28 -0.66 -13.15
CA THR A 32 -43.34 -1.22 -14.10
C THR A 32 -41.99 -0.62 -13.73
N PHE A 33 -41.20 -1.37 -12.97
CA PHE A 33 -39.75 -1.20 -13.02
C PHE A 33 -39.39 -1.47 -14.48
N SER A 34 -39.28 -0.38 -15.25
CA SER A 34 -38.51 -0.40 -16.48
C SER A 34 -37.19 -1.06 -16.12
N SER A 35 -36.89 -2.17 -16.78
CA SER A 35 -35.62 -2.85 -16.74
C SER A 35 -34.56 -1.97 -17.43
N ALA A 36 -34.33 -0.77 -16.90
CA ALA A 36 -33.06 -0.11 -17.03
C ALA A 36 -32.06 -1.06 -16.37
N SER A 37 -31.28 -1.77 -17.20
CA SER A 37 -30.14 -2.61 -16.85
C SER A 37 -29.75 -2.45 -15.39
N ALA A 38 -30.06 -3.42 -14.53
CA ALA A 38 -29.70 -3.40 -13.11
C ALA A 38 -28.29 -2.80 -12.98
N ALA A 39 -28.18 -1.66 -12.32
CA ALA A 39 -26.94 -0.89 -12.28
C ALA A 39 -25.82 -1.84 -11.83
N LYS A 40 -24.87 -2.17 -12.72
CA LYS A 40 -23.74 -3.03 -12.36
C LYS A 40 -22.86 -2.22 -11.43
N LEU A 41 -23.14 -2.30 -10.13
CA LEU A 41 -22.31 -1.76 -9.06
C LEU A 41 -21.38 -2.87 -8.58
N LEU A 42 -20.09 -2.57 -8.52
CA LEU A 42 -19.10 -3.47 -7.95
C LEU A 42 -18.97 -3.20 -6.45
N LYS A 43 -19.27 -4.18 -5.61
CA LYS A 43 -19.14 -4.08 -4.15
C LYS A 43 -17.76 -4.59 -3.73
N ILE A 44 -16.94 -3.72 -3.16
CA ILE A 44 -15.58 -4.04 -2.76
C ILE A 44 -15.42 -3.92 -1.25
N GLY A 45 -14.88 -4.94 -0.61
CA GLY A 45 -14.50 -4.92 0.81
C GLY A 45 -13.13 -4.27 1.04
N MET A 46 -13.08 -3.38 2.03
CA MET A 46 -11.89 -2.72 2.57
C MET A 46 -11.82 -2.91 4.09
N LEU A 47 -10.62 -2.85 4.67
CA LEU A 47 -10.45 -2.99 6.12
C LEU A 47 -10.70 -1.66 6.85
N GLU A 48 -10.14 -0.57 6.33
CA GLU A 48 -10.31 0.77 6.90
C GLU A 48 -10.77 1.74 5.81
N GLU A 49 -11.37 2.87 6.23
CA GLU A 49 -11.67 3.98 5.33
C GLU A 49 -10.43 4.85 5.05
N PRO A 50 -10.41 5.62 3.94
CA PRO A 50 -9.37 6.62 3.68
C PRO A 50 -9.19 7.59 4.85
N LYS A 51 -7.95 7.87 5.27
CA LYS A 51 -7.70 8.88 6.32
C LYS A 51 -7.81 10.31 5.80
N SER A 52 -7.66 10.49 4.49
CA SER A 52 -7.78 11.79 3.83
C SER A 52 -8.13 11.63 2.35
N LEU A 53 -8.94 12.55 1.83
CA LEU A 53 -9.16 12.73 0.39
C LEU A 53 -8.27 13.82 -0.21
N ASN A 54 -7.44 14.48 0.60
CA ASN A 54 -6.47 15.45 0.11
C ASN A 54 -5.27 14.69 -0.46
N ILE A 55 -5.09 14.75 -1.79
CA ILE A 55 -4.04 14.03 -2.53
C ILE A 55 -2.62 14.38 -2.06
N TRP A 56 -2.42 15.57 -1.51
CA TRP A 56 -1.13 16.04 -1.00
C TRP A 56 -0.83 15.52 0.40
N ARG A 57 -1.86 15.22 1.21
CA ARG A 57 -1.72 14.64 2.57
C ARG A 57 -1.78 13.13 2.63
N ALA A 58 -2.52 12.49 1.73
CA ALA A 58 -2.77 11.06 1.73
C ALA A 58 -1.47 10.23 1.78
N SER A 59 -1.32 9.44 2.85
CA SER A 59 -0.12 8.62 3.11
C SER A 59 -0.41 7.17 3.46
N ASP A 60 -1.65 6.82 3.80
CA ASP A 60 -2.08 5.44 4.01
C ASP A 60 -2.49 4.75 2.69
N ALA A 61 -2.61 3.42 2.76
CA ALA A 61 -2.89 2.58 1.61
C ALA A 61 -4.32 2.78 1.07
N TRP A 62 -5.30 3.03 1.94
CA TRP A 62 -6.71 3.12 1.56
C TRP A 62 -7.01 4.44 0.86
N SER A 63 -6.51 5.56 1.38
CA SER A 63 -6.50 6.83 0.67
C SER A 63 -5.82 6.71 -0.69
N SER A 64 -4.66 6.04 -0.77
CA SER A 64 -3.95 5.87 -2.05
C SER A 64 -4.76 5.07 -3.08
N LYS A 65 -5.46 4.00 -2.65
CA LYS A 65 -6.34 3.19 -3.53
C LYS A 65 -7.53 3.99 -4.05
N VAL A 66 -8.24 4.69 -3.17
CA VAL A 66 -9.43 5.49 -3.54
C VAL A 66 -9.02 6.65 -4.44
N LEU A 67 -8.00 7.41 -4.05
CA LEU A 67 -7.55 8.57 -4.83
C LEU A 67 -6.96 8.17 -6.19
N GLY A 68 -6.38 6.97 -6.31
CA GLY A 68 -5.89 6.43 -7.59
C GLY A 68 -7.00 6.13 -8.61
N LEU A 69 -8.26 6.02 -8.17
CA LEU A 69 -9.43 5.92 -9.06
C LEU A 69 -9.94 7.30 -9.53
N ILE A 70 -9.50 8.38 -8.89
CA ILE A 70 -9.99 9.75 -9.07
C ILE A 70 -8.93 10.61 -9.78
N TYR A 71 -7.72 10.69 -9.22
CA TYR A 71 -6.61 11.46 -9.76
C TYR A 71 -5.76 10.59 -10.68
N GLN A 72 -5.40 11.09 -11.86
CA GLN A 72 -4.55 10.38 -12.82
C GLN A 72 -3.27 11.17 -13.07
N SER A 73 -2.25 10.46 -13.55
CA SER A 73 -0.94 11.00 -13.91
C SER A 73 -0.77 11.08 -15.43
N LEU A 74 0.28 11.77 -15.88
CA LEU A 74 0.65 11.82 -17.29
C LEU A 74 0.98 10.43 -17.84
N TYR A 75 1.66 9.62 -17.04
CA TYR A 75 2.04 8.26 -17.38
C TYR A 75 1.72 7.33 -16.22
N ILE A 76 1.39 6.09 -16.54
CA ILE A 76 1.20 5.02 -15.56
C ILE A 76 2.22 3.91 -15.81
N ARG A 77 2.27 2.93 -14.91
CA ARG A 77 3.05 1.71 -15.11
C ARG A 77 2.12 0.62 -15.60
N ASP A 78 2.49 -0.04 -16.68
CA ASP A 78 1.80 -1.25 -17.10
C ASP A 78 1.87 -2.30 -15.96
N PRO A 79 0.75 -2.92 -15.57
CA PRO A 79 0.73 -3.80 -14.41
C PRO A 79 1.51 -5.11 -14.61
N LYS A 80 1.83 -5.50 -15.86
CA LYS A 80 2.56 -6.73 -16.17
C LYS A 80 4.06 -6.48 -16.36
N THR A 81 4.40 -5.46 -17.13
CA THR A 81 5.77 -5.14 -17.56
C THR A 81 6.42 -4.05 -16.72
N LEU A 82 5.62 -3.26 -15.99
CA LEU A 82 6.04 -2.09 -15.21
C LEU A 82 6.68 -0.96 -16.03
N HIS A 83 6.68 -1.10 -17.35
CA HIS A 83 7.08 -0.07 -18.29
C HIS A 83 6.14 1.13 -18.18
N LEU A 84 6.68 2.32 -18.46
CA LEU A 84 5.86 3.52 -18.49
C LEU A 84 4.94 3.47 -19.72
N VAL A 85 3.69 3.86 -19.52
CA VAL A 85 2.65 3.93 -20.55
C VAL A 85 2.09 5.35 -20.59
N PRO A 86 2.05 6.01 -21.75
CA PRO A 86 1.36 7.29 -21.92
C PRO A 86 -0.11 7.19 -21.53
N TRP A 87 -0.51 7.97 -20.53
CA TRP A 87 -1.85 7.94 -19.94
C TRP A 87 -2.63 9.22 -20.23
N LEU A 88 -2.52 10.27 -19.41
CA LEU A 88 -2.97 11.61 -19.81
C LEU A 88 -2.03 12.22 -20.89
N ALA A 89 -0.79 11.75 -20.97
CA ALA A 89 0.07 11.99 -22.13
C ALA A 89 -0.39 11.15 -23.32
N GLU A 90 -0.23 11.70 -24.52
CA GLU A 90 -0.60 11.05 -25.78
C GLU A 90 0.45 10.05 -26.26
N SER A 91 1.72 10.35 -26.01
CA SER A 91 2.90 9.63 -26.50
C SER A 91 4.05 9.70 -25.50
N ASP A 92 5.16 9.02 -25.79
CA ASP A 92 6.37 9.06 -24.99
C ASP A 92 7.00 10.46 -24.94
N PRO A 93 7.69 10.82 -23.85
CA PRO A 93 8.26 12.14 -23.70
C PRO A 93 9.50 12.28 -24.59
N VAL A 94 9.63 13.38 -25.33
CA VAL A 94 10.77 13.63 -26.22
C VAL A 94 11.85 14.40 -25.48
N TYR A 95 13.03 13.79 -25.31
CA TYR A 95 14.18 14.42 -24.66
C TYR A 95 15.03 15.25 -25.63
N ASP A 96 15.38 16.47 -25.23
CA ASP A 96 16.36 17.33 -25.89
C ASP A 96 17.56 17.54 -24.96
N ALA A 97 18.71 16.99 -25.36
CA ALA A 97 19.95 17.07 -24.61
C ALA A 97 20.56 18.48 -24.59
N ALA A 98 20.37 19.28 -25.64
CA ALA A 98 20.96 20.61 -25.75
C ALA A 98 20.36 21.58 -24.71
N THR A 99 19.07 21.43 -24.42
CA THR A 99 18.35 22.25 -23.43
C THR A 99 18.07 21.50 -22.13
N CYS A 100 18.50 20.25 -22.02
CA CYS A 100 18.17 19.32 -20.93
C CYS A 100 16.67 19.34 -20.60
N SER A 101 15.84 19.16 -21.62
CA SER A 101 14.38 19.30 -21.51
C SER A 101 13.62 18.10 -22.04
N TYR A 102 12.39 17.92 -21.55
CA TYR A 102 11.43 16.94 -22.06
C TYR A 102 10.18 17.64 -22.57
N THR A 103 9.77 17.31 -23.79
CA THR A 103 8.49 17.74 -24.36
C THR A 103 7.46 16.62 -24.19
N VAL A 104 6.27 16.96 -23.67
CA VAL A 104 5.16 16.03 -23.47
C VAL A 104 3.91 16.58 -24.16
N LYS A 105 3.29 15.74 -24.98
CA LYS A 105 1.98 16.01 -25.61
C LYS A 105 0.87 15.40 -24.78
N LEU A 106 -0.19 16.17 -24.55
CA LEU A 106 -1.34 15.78 -23.72
C LEU A 106 -2.49 15.30 -24.60
N ARG A 107 -3.20 14.28 -24.14
CA ARG A 107 -4.48 13.88 -24.71
C ARG A 107 -5.52 14.95 -24.43
N GLN A 108 -6.50 15.05 -25.33
CA GLN A 108 -7.75 15.74 -25.01
C GLN A 108 -8.47 14.97 -23.91
N ALA A 109 -8.63 15.61 -22.75
CA ALA A 109 -9.29 15.04 -21.59
C ALA A 109 -10.10 16.12 -20.87
N LYS A 110 -10.93 15.68 -19.94
CA LYS A 110 -11.75 16.55 -19.09
C LYS A 110 -11.66 16.10 -17.64
N TRP A 111 -11.81 17.06 -16.75
CA TRP A 111 -12.04 16.82 -15.33
C TRP A 111 -13.45 16.27 -15.09
N SER A 112 -13.69 15.67 -13.93
CA SER A 112 -14.99 15.12 -13.53
C SER A 112 -16.09 16.19 -13.45
N ASP A 113 -15.73 17.47 -13.26
CA ASP A 113 -16.64 18.62 -13.33
C ASP A 113 -16.97 19.06 -14.78
N GLY A 114 -16.35 18.43 -15.79
CA GLY A 114 -16.55 18.69 -17.21
C GLY A 114 -15.65 19.77 -17.80
N THR A 115 -14.84 20.46 -16.99
CA THR A 115 -13.85 21.42 -17.50
C THR A 115 -12.72 20.72 -18.25
N GLU A 116 -12.07 21.45 -19.16
CA GLU A 116 -10.97 20.94 -19.98
C GLU A 116 -9.71 20.70 -19.11
N PHE A 117 -9.04 19.56 -19.33
CA PHE A 117 -7.72 19.29 -18.77
C PHE A 117 -6.64 19.89 -19.68
N THR A 118 -5.72 20.68 -19.12
CA THR A 118 -4.71 21.39 -19.92
C THR A 118 -3.30 21.31 -19.33
N SER A 119 -2.31 21.74 -20.12
CA SER A 119 -0.92 21.91 -19.72
C SER A 119 -0.77 22.84 -18.51
N GLU A 120 -1.67 23.80 -18.30
CA GLU A 120 -1.65 24.68 -17.14
C GLU A 120 -1.93 23.94 -15.82
N ASP A 121 -2.75 22.89 -15.83
CA ASP A 121 -3.02 22.07 -14.64
C ASP A 121 -1.76 21.32 -14.18
N VAL A 122 -0.98 20.85 -15.15
CA VAL A 122 0.27 20.13 -14.92
C VAL A 122 1.36 21.08 -14.43
N ALA A 123 1.51 22.24 -15.08
CA ALA A 123 2.45 23.27 -14.64
C ALA A 123 2.13 23.74 -13.21
N PHE A 124 0.85 24.04 -12.93
CA PHE A 124 0.36 24.37 -11.60
C PHE A 124 0.70 23.28 -10.57
N THR A 125 0.49 22.02 -10.91
CA THR A 125 0.81 20.89 -10.03
C THR A 125 2.30 20.84 -9.68
N GLY A 126 3.18 21.00 -10.68
CA GLY A 126 4.63 21.03 -10.47
C GLY A 126 5.07 22.21 -9.59
N ASP A 127 4.54 23.40 -9.89
CA ASP A 127 4.82 24.63 -9.15
C ASP A 127 4.35 24.51 -7.69
N PHE A 128 3.14 23.99 -7.46
CA PHE A 128 2.60 23.71 -6.14
C PHE A 128 3.53 22.79 -5.33
N ILE A 129 3.99 21.68 -5.93
CA ILE A 129 4.86 20.71 -5.25
C ILE A 129 6.18 21.35 -4.85
N ASN A 130 6.79 22.14 -5.74
CA ASN A 130 8.09 22.76 -5.53
C ASN A 130 8.03 23.95 -4.57
N GLU A 131 7.04 24.83 -4.72
CA GLU A 131 6.84 26.00 -3.85
C GLU A 131 6.66 25.58 -2.39
N PHE A 132 5.73 24.65 -2.14
CA PHE A 132 5.40 24.23 -0.78
C PHE A 132 6.26 23.07 -0.28
N LYS A 133 7.19 22.55 -1.10
CA LYS A 133 8.03 21.40 -0.78
C LYS A 133 7.21 20.21 -0.30
N VAL A 134 6.14 19.89 -1.02
CA VAL A 134 5.12 18.92 -0.59
C VAL A 134 5.79 17.58 -0.27
N PRO A 135 5.63 17.05 0.96
CA PRO A 135 6.21 15.76 1.35
C PRO A 135 5.82 14.65 0.38
N LYS A 136 6.64 13.59 0.25
CA LYS A 136 6.47 12.46 -0.69
C LYS A 136 6.65 12.81 -2.18
N PHE A 137 6.44 14.06 -2.59
CA PHE A 137 6.54 14.48 -3.99
C PHE A 137 7.77 15.35 -4.26
N TYR A 138 8.19 16.21 -3.33
CA TYR A 138 9.26 17.19 -3.55
C TYR A 138 10.56 16.59 -4.10
N SER A 139 11.01 15.44 -3.57
CA SER A 139 12.25 14.79 -4.06
C SER A 139 12.19 14.35 -5.54
N LYS A 140 10.99 14.23 -6.11
CA LYS A 140 10.74 13.89 -7.52
C LYS A 140 10.60 15.13 -8.41
N TRP A 141 10.47 16.32 -7.83
CA TRP A 141 10.16 17.55 -8.58
C TRP A 141 11.22 18.64 -8.41
N LYS A 142 12.03 18.59 -7.34
CA LYS A 142 13.00 19.64 -6.98
C LYS A 142 14.04 19.99 -8.04
N PHE A 143 14.28 19.09 -9.00
CA PHE A 143 15.25 19.27 -10.10
C PHE A 143 14.59 19.77 -11.40
N VAL A 144 13.27 19.94 -11.42
CA VAL A 144 12.53 20.56 -12.52
C VAL A 144 12.69 22.07 -12.35
N LYS A 145 13.48 22.67 -13.25
CA LYS A 145 13.81 24.10 -13.24
C LYS A 145 12.64 24.98 -13.68
N LYS A 146 11.94 24.55 -14.73
CA LYS A 146 10.86 25.32 -15.37
C LYS A 146 9.92 24.38 -16.11
N ILE A 147 8.64 24.75 -16.16
CA ILE A 147 7.63 24.11 -17.00
C ILE A 147 7.05 25.18 -17.91
N GLU A 148 7.14 24.99 -19.22
CA GLU A 148 6.48 25.83 -20.21
C GLU A 148 5.23 25.15 -20.75
N THR A 149 4.19 25.95 -20.98
CA THR A 149 2.92 25.55 -21.56
C THR A 149 2.70 26.31 -22.86
N PRO A 150 3.47 26.01 -23.94
CA PRO A 150 3.40 26.78 -25.19
C PRO A 150 2.00 26.76 -25.82
N ASP A 151 1.21 25.73 -25.53
CA ASP A 151 -0.21 25.64 -25.85
C ASP A 151 -0.92 24.75 -24.81
N LYS A 152 -2.25 24.63 -24.92
CA LYS A 152 -3.10 23.87 -23.99
C LYS A 152 -2.74 22.38 -23.86
N HIS A 153 -2.10 21.78 -24.86
CA HIS A 153 -1.86 20.34 -24.93
C HIS A 153 -0.37 19.99 -25.08
N THR A 154 0.52 20.96 -24.84
CA THR A 154 1.97 20.75 -24.89
C THR A 154 2.61 21.28 -23.62
N LEU A 155 3.50 20.46 -23.04
CA LEU A 155 4.38 20.82 -21.94
C LEU A 155 5.82 20.72 -22.38
N LYS A 156 6.66 21.64 -21.90
CA LYS A 156 8.12 21.51 -21.97
C LYS A 156 8.73 21.67 -20.59
N PHE A 157 9.24 20.57 -20.04
CA PHE A 157 9.91 20.52 -18.75
C PHE A 157 11.40 20.75 -18.96
N TYR A 158 11.99 21.74 -18.29
CA TYR A 158 13.43 21.96 -18.25
C TYR A 158 13.97 21.42 -16.93
N LEU A 159 15.01 20.60 -17.00
CA LEU A 159 15.66 20.02 -15.82
C LEU A 159 16.96 20.77 -15.52
N GLU A 160 17.38 20.80 -14.26
CA GLU A 160 18.69 21.34 -13.87
C GLU A 160 19.86 20.56 -14.47
N LYS A 161 19.68 19.24 -14.61
CA LYS A 161 20.62 18.28 -15.18
C LYS A 161 19.87 17.02 -15.63
N PRO A 162 20.48 16.15 -16.44
CA PRO A 162 19.88 14.86 -16.77
C PRO A 162 19.55 14.09 -15.48
N GLU A 163 18.29 13.68 -15.34
CA GLU A 163 17.81 13.01 -14.13
C GLU A 163 16.85 11.86 -14.50
N ALA A 164 17.32 10.62 -14.38
CA ALA A 164 16.58 9.42 -14.79
C ALA A 164 15.28 9.23 -13.99
N ILE A 165 15.21 9.78 -12.78
CA ILE A 165 14.02 9.76 -11.93
C ILE A 165 12.86 10.56 -12.54
N PHE A 166 13.13 11.53 -13.44
CA PHE A 166 12.10 12.35 -14.08
C PHE A 166 11.00 11.51 -14.73
N VAL A 167 11.38 10.67 -15.69
CA VAL A 167 10.44 9.84 -16.46
C VAL A 167 9.73 8.85 -15.53
N SER A 168 10.47 8.21 -14.63
CA SER A 168 9.96 7.10 -13.83
C SER A 168 9.15 7.50 -12.58
N ARG A 169 9.26 8.75 -12.11
CA ARG A 169 8.64 9.20 -10.85
C ARG A 169 7.93 10.55 -10.94
N THR A 170 8.45 11.50 -11.71
CA THR A 170 7.85 12.84 -11.84
C THR A 170 6.59 12.75 -12.70
N LEU A 171 6.72 12.14 -13.89
CA LEU A 171 5.64 11.96 -14.86
C LEU A 171 4.52 11.02 -14.38
N THR A 172 4.77 10.22 -13.34
CA THR A 172 3.77 9.36 -12.68
C THR A 172 3.13 10.02 -11.45
N THR A 173 3.32 11.33 -11.24
CA THR A 173 2.67 12.07 -10.15
C THR A 173 1.22 12.38 -10.54
N PRO A 174 0.24 12.21 -9.64
CA PRO A 174 -1.14 12.61 -9.90
C PRO A 174 -1.22 14.12 -10.18
N ILE A 175 -2.03 14.50 -11.17
CA ILE A 175 -2.26 15.91 -11.51
C ILE A 175 -3.49 16.41 -10.78
N ALA A 176 -3.41 17.62 -10.21
CA ALA A 176 -4.53 18.29 -9.59
C ALA A 176 -5.05 19.42 -10.48
N GLN A 177 -6.36 19.68 -10.40
CA GLN A 177 -6.99 20.73 -11.19
C GLN A 177 -6.59 22.10 -10.65
N LYS A 178 -6.04 22.96 -11.51
CA LYS A 178 -5.66 24.33 -11.15
C LYS A 178 -6.84 25.11 -10.60
N LYS A 179 -8.02 24.98 -11.21
CA LYS A 179 -9.27 25.64 -10.79
C LYS A 179 -9.69 25.28 -9.36
N GLU A 180 -9.66 24.00 -8.98
CA GLU A 180 -9.99 23.53 -7.62
C GLU A 180 -9.00 24.09 -6.58
N TRP A 181 -7.71 24.10 -6.91
CA TRP A 181 -6.66 24.37 -5.92
C TRP A 181 -6.16 25.82 -5.88
N MET A 182 -6.41 26.64 -6.90
CA MET A 182 -5.82 27.98 -6.99
C MET A 182 -6.21 28.89 -5.81
N GLU A 183 -7.49 28.94 -5.44
CA GLU A 183 -7.94 29.77 -4.32
C GLU A 183 -7.46 29.21 -2.98
N VAL A 184 -7.40 27.88 -2.85
CA VAL A 184 -6.83 27.20 -1.67
C VAL A 184 -5.36 27.58 -1.49
N VAL A 185 -4.59 27.63 -2.58
CA VAL A 185 -3.18 28.05 -2.57
C VAL A 185 -3.03 29.52 -2.21
N LYS A 186 -3.85 30.42 -2.79
CA LYS A 186 -3.84 31.84 -2.45
C LYS A 186 -4.10 32.04 -0.96
N GLU A 187 -5.10 31.36 -0.41
CA GLU A 187 -5.38 31.43 1.02
C GLU A 187 -4.21 30.88 1.85
N ALA A 188 -3.65 29.74 1.48
CA ALA A 188 -2.53 29.13 2.20
C ALA A 188 -1.33 30.07 2.35
N ARG A 189 -1.00 30.85 1.30
CA ARG A 189 0.11 31.82 1.31
C ARG A 189 -0.06 32.93 2.35
N THR A 190 -1.28 33.19 2.81
CA THR A 190 -1.56 34.17 3.87
C THR A 190 -1.36 33.62 5.29
N LYS A 191 -1.19 32.31 5.45
CA LYS A 191 -1.07 31.65 6.76
C LYS A 191 0.39 31.63 7.22
N GLU A 192 0.61 31.60 8.53
CA GLU A 192 1.95 31.51 9.14
C GLU A 192 2.69 30.22 8.71
N LYS A 193 1.96 29.10 8.57
CA LYS A 193 2.49 27.80 8.16
C LYS A 193 1.75 27.27 6.92
N PRO A 194 2.03 27.80 5.71
CA PRO A 194 1.28 27.50 4.50
C PRO A 194 1.18 26.01 4.19
N LEU A 195 2.30 25.27 4.23
CA LEU A 195 2.32 23.83 3.98
C LEU A 195 1.46 23.07 4.99
N SER A 196 1.59 23.36 6.28
CA SER A 196 0.78 22.69 7.31
C SER A 196 -0.70 22.92 7.09
N TRP A 197 -1.08 24.15 6.72
CA TRP A 197 -2.46 24.49 6.41
C TRP A 197 -2.97 23.75 5.16
N LEU A 198 -2.21 23.73 4.06
CA LEU A 198 -2.55 23.00 2.83
C LEU A 198 -2.75 21.51 3.06
N MET A 199 -1.86 20.90 3.84
CA MET A 199 -1.95 19.48 4.16
C MET A 199 -3.20 19.19 5.00
N ASN A 200 -3.60 20.12 5.88
CA ASN A 200 -4.79 19.97 6.72
C ASN A 200 -6.09 20.44 6.03
N HIS A 201 -6.00 21.07 4.86
CA HIS A 201 -7.17 21.50 4.10
C HIS A 201 -8.03 20.28 3.75
N ARG A 202 -9.32 20.35 4.09
CA ARG A 202 -10.27 19.25 3.93
C ARG A 202 -10.86 19.28 2.53
N ILE A 203 -10.63 18.22 1.77
CA ILE A 203 -11.29 17.97 0.48
C ILE A 203 -12.48 17.03 0.72
N THR A 204 -13.66 17.42 0.26
CA THR A 204 -14.89 16.62 0.35
C THR A 204 -15.40 16.12 -0.99
N ASP A 205 -15.15 16.88 -2.05
CA ASP A 205 -15.54 16.54 -3.42
C ASP A 205 -14.31 16.65 -4.35
N PRO A 206 -13.41 15.65 -4.33
CA PRO A 206 -12.17 15.70 -5.10
C PRO A 206 -12.44 15.68 -6.61
N VAL A 207 -11.94 16.69 -7.33
CA VAL A 207 -12.05 16.75 -8.79
C VAL A 207 -10.88 16.03 -9.46
N GLY A 208 -11.17 15.12 -10.39
CA GLY A 208 -10.18 14.23 -10.99
C GLY A 208 -10.44 13.91 -12.46
N THR A 209 -9.44 13.34 -13.13
CA THR A 209 -9.52 12.87 -14.54
C THR A 209 -9.69 11.36 -14.65
N GLY A 210 -9.88 10.67 -13.53
CA GLY A 210 -9.98 9.21 -13.43
C GLY A 210 -11.33 8.63 -13.86
N PRO A 211 -11.43 7.29 -13.90
CA PRO A 211 -12.63 6.57 -14.33
C PRO A 211 -13.82 6.72 -13.40
N PHE A 212 -13.60 7.11 -12.14
CA PHE A 212 -14.66 7.31 -11.15
C PHE A 212 -14.45 8.62 -10.39
N PHE A 213 -15.52 9.14 -9.80
CA PHE A 213 -15.47 10.27 -8.87
C PHE A 213 -16.24 9.92 -7.59
N LEU A 214 -15.92 10.60 -6.49
CA LEU A 214 -16.59 10.37 -5.22
C LEU A 214 -18.00 10.94 -5.26
N LYS A 215 -19.01 10.08 -5.09
CA LYS A 215 -20.41 10.50 -5.01
C LYS A 215 -20.88 10.67 -3.59
N GLU A 216 -20.49 9.76 -2.71
CA GLU A 216 -20.91 9.75 -1.31
C GLU A 216 -19.84 9.08 -0.44
N TRP A 217 -19.64 9.60 0.76
CA TRP A 217 -18.87 8.93 1.80
C TRP A 217 -19.68 8.92 3.09
N ARG A 218 -20.11 7.73 3.51
CA ARG A 218 -20.66 7.47 4.84
C ARG A 218 -19.56 6.96 5.74
N SER A 219 -19.06 7.83 6.60
CA SER A 219 -17.94 7.52 7.51
C SER A 219 -18.20 6.24 8.30
N GLY A 220 -17.19 5.38 8.38
CA GLY A 220 -17.25 4.08 9.03
C GLY A 220 -18.09 3.01 8.30
N ALA A 221 -18.82 3.34 7.24
CA ALA A 221 -19.70 2.41 6.53
C ALA A 221 -19.21 2.12 5.10
N TYR A 222 -19.26 3.11 4.20
CA TYR A 222 -18.85 2.93 2.82
C TYR A 222 -18.52 4.24 2.08
N LEU A 223 -17.79 4.10 0.98
CA LEU A 223 -17.65 5.12 -0.06
C LEU A 223 -18.36 4.64 -1.33
N PHE A 224 -19.12 5.52 -1.97
CA PHE A 224 -19.71 5.28 -3.28
C PHE A 224 -18.95 6.11 -4.32
N LEU A 225 -18.30 5.43 -5.26
CA LEU A 225 -17.66 6.04 -6.41
C LEU A 225 -18.55 5.83 -7.64
N GLU A 226 -18.99 6.91 -8.27
CA GLU A 226 -19.83 6.87 -9.47
C GLU A 226 -18.95 6.97 -10.73
N LYS A 227 -19.36 6.31 -11.81
CA LYS A 227 -18.66 6.36 -13.10
C LYS A 227 -18.50 7.80 -13.57
N ASN A 228 -17.27 8.20 -13.89
CA ASN A 228 -16.99 9.48 -14.53
C ASN A 228 -17.33 9.41 -16.02
N LYS A 229 -18.42 10.07 -16.41
CA LYS A 229 -18.84 10.16 -17.82
C LYS A 229 -17.83 10.88 -18.74
N TYR A 230 -16.89 11.63 -18.15
CA TYR A 230 -15.85 12.37 -18.86
C TYR A 230 -14.50 11.65 -18.92
N PHE A 231 -14.42 10.40 -18.44
CA PHE A 231 -13.16 9.66 -18.46
C PHE A 231 -12.65 9.46 -19.89
N PHE A 232 -11.48 10.02 -20.19
CA PHE A 232 -10.89 10.07 -21.53
C PHE A 232 -10.62 8.70 -22.14
N GLY A 233 -10.44 7.66 -21.30
CA GLY A 233 -10.17 6.30 -21.71
C GLY A 233 -11.42 5.46 -22.03
N SER A 234 -12.62 5.96 -21.75
CA SER A 234 -13.86 5.16 -21.90
C SER A 234 -14.01 4.58 -23.31
N GLY A 235 -13.96 3.25 -23.42
CA GLY A 235 -14.13 2.52 -24.69
C GLY A 235 -12.92 2.59 -25.63
N LYS A 236 -11.78 3.12 -25.18
CA LYS A 236 -10.55 3.20 -25.97
C LYS A 236 -9.62 2.05 -25.66
N GLU A 237 -8.83 1.66 -26.64
CA GLU A 237 -7.68 0.79 -26.41
C GLU A 237 -6.44 1.63 -26.11
N ILE A 238 -5.79 1.38 -24.96
CA ILE A 238 -4.51 1.98 -24.62
C ILE A 238 -3.58 0.86 -24.17
N ASN A 239 -2.40 0.76 -24.79
CA ASN A 239 -1.39 -0.25 -24.49
C ASN A 239 -1.92 -1.70 -24.56
N GLY A 240 -2.81 -2.00 -25.52
CA GLY A 240 -3.42 -3.32 -25.70
C GLY A 240 -4.52 -3.67 -24.68
N TYR A 241 -4.95 -2.70 -23.86
CA TYR A 241 -6.08 -2.87 -22.95
C TYR A 241 -7.27 -2.04 -23.43
N LEU A 242 -8.39 -2.71 -23.68
CA LEU A 242 -9.67 -2.03 -23.85
C LEU A 242 -10.12 -1.48 -22.48
N LEU A 243 -10.23 -0.16 -22.40
CA LEU A 243 -10.48 0.53 -21.14
C LEU A 243 -11.99 0.72 -20.89
N GLY A 244 -12.39 0.48 -19.64
CA GLY A 244 -13.71 0.80 -19.11
C GLY A 244 -13.85 2.28 -18.72
N PRO A 245 -14.77 2.62 -17.78
CA PRO A 245 -15.51 1.70 -16.91
C PRO A 245 -16.77 1.10 -17.55
N TYR A 246 -16.93 -0.22 -17.42
CA TYR A 246 -18.12 -0.99 -17.84
C TYR A 246 -19.18 -1.15 -16.73
N ILE A 247 -18.88 -0.61 -15.56
CA ILE A 247 -19.75 -0.59 -14.38
C ILE A 247 -20.22 0.85 -14.13
N ASN A 248 -21.38 1.00 -13.50
CA ASN A 248 -21.94 2.32 -13.20
C ASN A 248 -21.29 2.96 -11.96
N GLY A 249 -20.66 2.16 -11.12
CA GLY A 249 -19.98 2.64 -9.92
C GLY A 249 -19.50 1.51 -9.03
N MET A 250 -18.90 1.89 -7.91
CA MET A 250 -18.28 0.99 -6.95
C MET A 250 -18.72 1.38 -5.54
N ILE A 251 -19.17 0.40 -4.75
CA ILE A 251 -19.42 0.58 -3.31
C ILE A 251 -18.25 -0.03 -2.56
N LEU A 252 -17.47 0.82 -1.92
CA LEU A 252 -16.31 0.45 -1.11
C LEU A 252 -16.74 0.32 0.36
N LYS A 253 -17.02 -0.90 0.83
CA LYS A 253 -17.53 -1.20 2.18
C LYS A 253 -16.38 -1.43 3.17
N VAL A 254 -16.51 -0.88 4.39
CA VAL A 254 -15.51 -0.99 5.45
C VAL A 254 -15.87 -2.11 6.42
N TYR A 255 -14.95 -3.05 6.68
CA TYR A 255 -15.19 -4.24 7.50
C TYR A 255 -14.39 -4.30 8.81
N GLY A 256 -13.32 -3.51 8.97
CA GLY A 256 -12.45 -3.53 10.14
C GLY A 256 -11.50 -4.73 10.22
N THR A 257 -11.96 -5.95 9.92
CA THR A 257 -11.16 -7.18 9.99
C THR A 257 -11.20 -7.99 8.69
N SER A 258 -10.15 -8.79 8.45
CA SER A 258 -10.10 -9.67 7.28
C SER A 258 -11.16 -10.77 7.37
N ASP A 259 -11.38 -11.34 8.56
CA ASP A 259 -12.37 -12.39 8.80
C ASP A 259 -13.79 -11.95 8.40
N ALA A 260 -14.17 -10.71 8.76
CA ALA A 260 -15.47 -10.17 8.41
C ALA A 260 -15.61 -9.97 6.89
N ALA A 261 -14.56 -9.49 6.23
CA ALA A 261 -14.54 -9.34 4.77
C ALA A 261 -14.53 -10.70 4.03
N ILE A 262 -13.80 -11.69 4.56
CA ILE A 262 -13.75 -13.06 4.01
C ILE A 262 -15.12 -13.74 4.17
N LEU A 263 -15.78 -13.57 5.31
CA LEU A 263 -17.16 -14.05 5.47
C LEU A 263 -18.10 -13.36 4.49
N ALA A 264 -17.89 -12.07 4.23
CA ALA A 264 -18.71 -11.30 3.29
C ALA A 264 -18.54 -11.74 1.83
N ILE A 265 -17.32 -12.07 1.39
CA ILE A 265 -17.07 -12.63 0.04
C ILE A 265 -17.67 -14.03 -0.07
N LYS A 266 -17.52 -14.89 0.96
CA LYS A 266 -18.15 -16.23 1.01
C LYS A 266 -19.67 -16.17 0.92
N LYS A 267 -20.29 -15.12 1.46
CA LYS A 267 -21.74 -14.88 1.39
C LYS A 267 -22.19 -14.14 0.12
N GLY A 268 -21.28 -13.75 -0.78
CA GLY A 268 -21.59 -12.95 -1.98
C GLY A 268 -22.06 -11.51 -1.72
N THR A 269 -21.89 -11.02 -0.49
CA THR A 269 -22.33 -9.66 -0.11
C THR A 269 -21.36 -8.55 -0.54
N ILE A 270 -20.15 -8.95 -0.94
CA ILE A 270 -19.17 -8.20 -1.73
C ILE A 270 -18.72 -9.08 -2.89
N ASP A 271 -18.15 -8.45 -3.92
CA ASP A 271 -17.71 -9.12 -5.16
C ASP A 271 -16.17 -9.17 -5.24
N MET A 272 -15.47 -8.33 -4.47
CA MET A 272 -14.01 -8.30 -4.40
C MET A 272 -13.57 -7.92 -2.99
N PHE A 273 -12.52 -8.56 -2.48
CA PHE A 273 -11.80 -8.10 -1.29
C PHE A 273 -10.51 -7.42 -1.73
N TRP A 274 -10.34 -6.13 -1.41
CA TRP A 274 -9.24 -5.31 -1.96
C TRP A 274 -7.93 -5.39 -1.14
N TRP A 275 -7.89 -6.31 -0.17
CA TRP A 275 -6.71 -6.63 0.63
C TRP A 275 -6.18 -8.04 0.29
N GLY A 276 -5.13 -8.48 0.98
CA GLY A 276 -4.64 -9.85 0.89
C GLY A 276 -5.44 -10.80 1.78
N VAL A 277 -5.61 -12.03 1.30
CA VAL A 277 -6.16 -13.15 2.06
C VAL A 277 -5.02 -13.86 2.79
N GLN A 278 -5.21 -14.17 4.07
CA GLN A 278 -4.21 -14.90 4.86
C GLN A 278 -4.14 -16.37 4.39
N PRO A 279 -2.95 -17.01 4.41
CA PRO A 279 -2.77 -18.39 3.96
C PRO A 279 -3.78 -19.40 4.54
N GLY A 280 -4.16 -19.25 5.81
CA GLY A 280 -5.11 -20.13 6.49
C GLY A 280 -6.54 -20.14 5.93
N TYR A 281 -6.92 -19.15 5.10
CA TYR A 281 -8.23 -19.13 4.42
C TYR A 281 -8.18 -19.65 2.99
N LEU A 282 -6.99 -19.87 2.42
CA LEU A 282 -6.86 -20.16 1.00
C LEU A 282 -7.55 -21.47 0.62
N ASP A 283 -7.36 -22.54 1.39
CA ASP A 283 -7.93 -23.84 1.05
C ASP A 283 -9.46 -23.89 1.23
N ASP A 284 -9.99 -23.16 2.21
CA ASP A 284 -11.44 -22.97 2.39
C ASP A 284 -12.06 -22.14 1.25
N LEU A 285 -11.40 -21.06 0.82
CA LEU A 285 -11.88 -20.23 -0.29
C LEU A 285 -11.78 -20.95 -1.64
N LYS A 286 -10.72 -21.74 -1.87
CA LYS A 286 -10.58 -22.57 -3.10
C LYS A 286 -11.71 -23.58 -3.28
N GLN A 287 -12.35 -24.02 -2.19
CA GLN A 287 -13.47 -24.97 -2.26
C GLN A 287 -14.77 -24.32 -2.75
N ASN A 288 -14.86 -22.99 -2.74
CA ASN A 288 -16.02 -22.27 -3.25
C ASN A 288 -15.84 -21.95 -4.74
N SER A 289 -16.65 -22.57 -5.60
CA SER A 289 -16.59 -22.40 -7.06
C SER A 289 -16.94 -20.99 -7.55
N ASP A 290 -17.57 -20.17 -6.70
CA ASP A 290 -17.94 -18.79 -7.04
C ASP A 290 -16.84 -17.78 -6.69
N ILE A 291 -15.70 -18.23 -6.16
CA ILE A 291 -14.60 -17.38 -5.69
C ILE A 291 -13.31 -17.72 -6.44
N ASP A 292 -12.84 -16.76 -7.23
CA ASP A 292 -11.50 -16.80 -7.81
C ASP A 292 -10.46 -16.20 -6.85
N LEU A 293 -9.33 -16.89 -6.71
CA LEU A 293 -8.17 -16.40 -5.98
C LEU A 293 -7.07 -15.99 -6.94
N PHE A 294 -6.72 -14.70 -6.90
CA PHE A 294 -5.63 -14.15 -7.69
C PHE A 294 -4.36 -14.04 -6.85
N ARG A 295 -3.23 -14.48 -7.42
CA ARG A 295 -1.90 -14.35 -6.83
C ARG A 295 -1.07 -13.41 -7.69
N ASN A 296 -0.43 -12.43 -7.05
CA ASN A 296 0.47 -11.51 -7.72
C ASN A 296 1.69 -11.23 -6.84
N GLU A 297 2.85 -11.13 -7.47
CA GLU A 297 4.04 -10.61 -6.81
C GLU A 297 3.82 -9.15 -6.43
N LYS A 298 4.26 -8.75 -5.24
CA LYS A 298 4.20 -7.36 -4.80
C LYS A 298 5.54 -6.69 -5.07
N SER A 299 5.51 -5.46 -5.58
CA SER A 299 6.68 -4.57 -5.57
C SER A 299 6.94 -4.02 -4.15
N ALA A 300 7.15 -4.92 -3.20
CA ALA A 300 7.42 -4.66 -1.80
C ALA A 300 8.37 -5.73 -1.26
N LEU A 301 9.01 -5.47 -0.12
CA LEU A 301 9.93 -6.42 0.49
C LEU A 301 9.82 -6.39 2.01
N TYR A 302 10.02 -7.56 2.62
CA TYR A 302 10.33 -7.69 4.04
C TYR A 302 11.85 -7.65 4.20
N TYR A 303 12.36 -6.90 5.17
CA TYR A 303 13.81 -6.79 5.41
C TYR A 303 14.11 -6.60 6.89
N MET A 304 15.34 -6.98 7.26
CA MET A 304 16.00 -6.50 8.47
C MET A 304 16.85 -5.28 8.12
N GLY A 305 16.55 -4.14 8.75
CA GLY A 305 17.34 -2.91 8.60
C GLY A 305 18.40 -2.79 9.69
N PHE A 306 19.64 -2.46 9.32
CA PHE A 306 20.72 -2.20 10.27
C PHE A 306 20.92 -0.70 10.47
N ASN A 307 21.09 -0.27 11.73
CA ASN A 307 21.52 1.10 12.02
C ASN A 307 23.03 1.23 11.87
N VAL A 308 23.50 1.44 10.64
CA VAL A 308 24.95 1.52 10.31
C VAL A 308 25.65 2.76 10.90
N ARG A 309 24.95 3.60 11.68
CA ARG A 309 25.57 4.70 12.45
C ARG A 309 26.17 4.20 13.76
N LYS A 310 25.79 3.01 14.21
CA LYS A 310 26.23 2.42 15.48
C LYS A 310 27.13 1.22 15.22
N ALA A 311 28.29 1.19 15.87
CA ALA A 311 29.07 -0.03 15.95
C ALA A 311 28.33 -1.08 16.80
N PRO A 312 28.43 -2.39 16.47
CA PRO A 312 29.20 -2.96 15.37
C PRO A 312 28.41 -3.09 14.06
N PHE A 313 27.18 -2.56 13.95
CA PHE A 313 26.32 -2.74 12.78
C PHE A 313 26.80 -2.02 11.52
N ASN A 314 27.78 -1.12 11.65
CA ASN A 314 28.50 -0.53 10.53
C ASN A 314 29.47 -1.51 9.85
N ASP A 315 29.89 -2.60 10.51
CA ASP A 315 30.73 -3.65 9.91
C ASP A 315 29.95 -4.45 8.84
N PRO A 316 30.38 -4.43 7.56
CA PRO A 316 29.74 -5.23 6.52
C PRO A 316 29.86 -6.75 6.75
N ASN A 317 30.94 -7.25 7.36
CA ASN A 317 31.13 -8.68 7.59
C ASN A 317 30.15 -9.22 8.63
N LEU A 318 29.84 -8.45 9.67
CA LEU A 318 28.76 -8.77 10.60
C LEU A 318 27.42 -8.92 9.85
N ARG A 319 27.09 -7.96 8.98
CA ARG A 319 25.83 -8.01 8.20
C ARG A 319 25.79 -9.19 7.21
N ARG A 320 26.93 -9.53 6.60
CA ARG A 320 27.06 -10.71 5.72
C ARG A 320 26.90 -12.02 6.50
N ALA A 321 27.45 -12.11 7.70
CA ALA A 321 27.26 -13.26 8.58
C ALA A 321 25.77 -13.42 8.98
N PHE A 322 25.08 -12.31 9.29
CA PHE A 322 23.64 -12.33 9.59
C PHE A 322 22.84 -12.81 8.36
N ALA A 323 23.11 -12.25 7.18
CA ALA A 323 22.45 -12.66 5.94
C ALA A 323 22.72 -14.13 5.57
N THR A 324 23.90 -14.66 5.93
CA THR A 324 24.24 -16.08 5.72
C THR A 324 23.50 -16.98 6.69
N LEU A 325 23.43 -16.56 7.95
CA LEU A 325 22.85 -17.33 9.05
C LEU A 325 21.32 -17.44 8.95
N VAL A 326 20.64 -16.35 8.62
CA VAL A 326 19.18 -16.28 8.54
C VAL A 326 18.67 -17.15 7.40
N ASP A 327 17.86 -18.15 7.74
CA ASP A 327 17.28 -19.08 6.77
C ASP A 327 15.95 -18.54 6.22
N GLU A 328 16.06 -17.75 5.15
CA GLU A 328 14.91 -17.17 4.46
C GLU A 328 13.99 -18.22 3.83
N GLU A 329 14.54 -19.37 3.40
CA GLU A 329 13.73 -20.46 2.84
C GLU A 329 12.87 -21.10 3.93
N PHE A 330 13.46 -21.35 5.11
CA PHE A 330 12.68 -21.79 6.27
C PHE A 330 11.56 -20.79 6.60
N ILE A 331 11.85 -19.50 6.62
CA ILE A 331 10.84 -18.45 6.87
C ILE A 331 9.70 -18.54 5.85
N ILE A 332 10.02 -18.62 4.56
CA ILE A 332 9.02 -18.69 3.49
C ILE A 332 8.14 -19.95 3.66
N GLN A 333 8.75 -21.11 3.86
CA GLN A 333 8.01 -22.37 3.94
C GLN A 333 7.20 -22.52 5.22
N ARG A 334 7.75 -22.10 6.38
CA ARG A 334 7.16 -22.39 7.69
C ARG A 334 6.33 -21.26 8.27
N ILE A 335 6.71 -20.01 8.01
CA ILE A 335 6.01 -18.82 8.55
C ILE A 335 5.04 -18.26 7.51
N LEU A 336 5.47 -18.18 6.24
CA LEU A 336 4.65 -17.66 5.15
C LEU A 336 3.87 -18.74 4.40
N GLN A 337 4.04 -20.01 4.78
CA GLN A 337 3.35 -21.17 4.19
C GLN A 337 3.50 -21.24 2.65
N GLY A 338 4.68 -20.89 2.15
CA GLY A 338 5.00 -20.86 0.72
C GLY A 338 4.53 -19.60 -0.02
N GLU A 339 3.78 -18.69 0.63
CA GLU A 339 3.28 -17.45 0.03
C GLU A 339 4.30 -16.30 0.16
N GLY A 340 5.52 -16.54 -0.32
CA GLY A 340 6.61 -15.58 -0.30
C GLY A 340 7.64 -15.86 -1.38
N ILE A 341 8.26 -14.79 -1.89
CA ILE A 341 9.34 -14.90 -2.87
C ILE A 341 10.62 -14.43 -2.19
N ARG A 342 11.66 -15.25 -2.29
CA ARG A 342 12.96 -14.92 -1.74
C ARG A 342 13.56 -13.72 -2.46
N MET A 343 14.10 -12.78 -1.68
CA MET A 343 14.63 -11.52 -2.15
C MET A 343 16.14 -11.50 -1.95
N TYR A 344 16.92 -11.29 -3.02
CA TYR A 344 18.38 -11.19 -2.94
C TYR A 344 18.88 -9.73 -3.02
N SER A 345 18.00 -8.79 -3.32
CA SER A 345 18.32 -7.37 -3.41
C SER A 345 17.14 -6.52 -2.93
N ILE A 346 17.32 -5.21 -2.90
CA ILE A 346 16.23 -4.26 -2.60
C ILE A 346 15.22 -4.11 -3.75
N ILE A 347 15.53 -4.67 -4.92
CA ILE A 347 14.65 -4.67 -6.09
C ILE A 347 13.99 -6.05 -6.23
N PRO A 348 12.66 -6.14 -6.14
CA PRO A 348 11.95 -7.42 -6.30
C PRO A 348 12.11 -8.02 -7.71
N PRO A 349 12.13 -9.36 -7.85
CA PRO A 349 12.17 -10.04 -9.15
C PRO A 349 11.06 -9.60 -10.11
N GLY A 350 9.85 -9.38 -9.59
CA GLY A 350 8.73 -8.83 -10.38
C GLY A 350 8.99 -7.45 -10.99
N ASN A 351 10.03 -6.72 -10.55
CA ASN A 351 10.51 -5.51 -11.23
C ASN A 351 11.53 -5.86 -12.32
N THR A 352 11.07 -6.54 -13.37
CA THR A 352 11.89 -7.14 -14.41
C THR A 352 12.86 -6.19 -15.10
N PHE A 353 12.52 -4.89 -15.18
CA PHE A 353 13.38 -3.88 -15.79
C PHE A 353 14.60 -3.52 -14.92
N TRP A 354 14.42 -3.39 -13.59
CA TRP A 354 15.48 -2.97 -12.67
C TRP A 354 16.11 -4.11 -11.88
N TYR A 355 15.52 -5.30 -11.95
CA TYR A 355 15.98 -6.48 -11.23
C TYR A 355 17.34 -6.95 -11.76
N CYS A 356 18.33 -7.02 -10.87
CA CYS A 356 19.61 -7.65 -11.17
C CYS A 356 19.66 -9.04 -10.50
N PRO A 357 19.70 -10.14 -11.27
CA PRO A 357 19.82 -11.48 -10.69
C PRO A 357 21.25 -11.79 -10.22
N ASP A 358 22.25 -11.04 -10.71
CA ASP A 358 23.66 -11.16 -10.37
C ASP A 358 23.99 -10.30 -9.14
N VAL A 359 23.62 -10.83 -7.98
CA VAL A 359 23.88 -10.24 -6.66
C VAL A 359 24.39 -11.32 -5.72
N PRO A 360 25.19 -10.96 -4.69
CA PRO A 360 25.66 -11.93 -3.70
C PRO A 360 24.52 -12.71 -3.05
N ARG A 361 24.64 -14.04 -3.00
CA ARG A 361 23.62 -14.93 -2.42
C ARG A 361 24.12 -15.60 -1.15
N TYR A 362 23.86 -14.95 -0.02
CA TYR A 362 24.34 -15.42 1.27
C TYR A 362 23.57 -16.66 1.72
N GLY A 363 24.31 -17.73 2.01
CA GLY A 363 23.76 -18.98 2.54
C GLY A 363 23.02 -19.87 1.53
N ASP A 364 23.06 -19.56 0.23
CA ASP A 364 22.44 -20.40 -0.79
C ASP A 364 22.98 -21.82 -0.80
N GLY A 365 22.08 -22.80 -0.91
CA GLY A 365 22.42 -24.23 -0.89
C GLY A 365 22.87 -24.76 0.47
N LEU A 366 23.01 -23.91 1.49
CA LEU A 366 23.44 -24.33 2.82
C LEU A 366 22.23 -24.71 3.69
N GLY A 367 22.28 -25.90 4.28
CA GLY A 367 21.45 -26.25 5.43
C GLY A 367 21.90 -25.52 6.70
N ARG A 368 21.15 -25.70 7.78
CA ARG A 368 21.39 -25.01 9.07
C ARG A 368 22.84 -25.06 9.55
N GLU A 369 23.47 -26.22 9.56
CA GLU A 369 24.85 -26.37 10.01
C GLU A 369 25.85 -25.62 9.12
N GLY A 370 25.67 -25.71 7.80
CA GLY A 370 26.50 -25.00 6.83
C GLY A 370 26.40 -23.48 6.99
N ARG A 371 25.20 -22.96 7.22
CA ARG A 371 24.96 -21.54 7.50
C ARG A 371 25.67 -21.07 8.75
N ILE A 372 25.59 -21.84 9.84
CA ILE A 372 26.30 -21.55 11.10
C ILE A 372 27.81 -21.53 10.87
N LYS A 373 28.37 -22.60 10.26
CA LYS A 373 29.81 -22.70 10.00
C LYS A 373 30.30 -21.53 9.14
N LYS A 374 29.58 -21.21 8.05
CA LYS A 374 29.97 -20.11 7.15
C LYS A 374 29.83 -18.73 7.80
N ALA A 375 28.78 -18.49 8.57
CA ALA A 375 28.63 -17.24 9.31
C ALA A 375 29.75 -17.04 10.34
N VAL A 376 30.15 -18.11 11.04
CA VAL A 376 31.24 -18.08 12.02
C VAL A 376 32.60 -17.88 11.36
N GLU A 377 32.84 -18.50 10.20
CA GLU A 377 34.02 -18.26 9.36
C GLU A 377 34.12 -16.78 8.97
N ILE A 378 33.04 -16.20 8.41
CA ILE A 378 32.99 -14.77 8.04
C ILE A 378 33.33 -13.86 9.23
N LEU A 379 32.81 -14.19 10.42
CA LEU A 379 33.06 -13.41 11.63
C LEU A 379 34.52 -13.56 12.13
N ARG A 380 35.07 -14.78 12.11
CA ARG A 380 36.48 -15.02 12.47
C ARG A 380 37.44 -14.27 11.57
N ASP A 381 37.22 -14.33 10.26
CA ASP A 381 38.04 -13.63 9.26
C ASP A 381 37.99 -12.11 9.46
N ALA A 382 36.88 -11.60 10.01
CA ALA A 382 36.71 -10.20 10.37
C ALA A 382 37.28 -9.82 11.75
N GLY A 383 37.88 -10.77 12.48
CA GLY A 383 38.50 -10.53 13.80
C GLY A 383 37.58 -10.72 15.00
N TYR A 384 36.34 -11.18 14.81
CA TYR A 384 35.47 -11.51 15.93
C TYR A 384 35.95 -12.78 16.63
N THR A 385 35.84 -12.80 17.95
CA THR A 385 36.18 -13.96 18.79
C THR A 385 35.05 -14.26 19.76
N TRP A 386 35.18 -15.31 20.57
CA TRP A 386 34.15 -15.74 21.52
C TRP A 386 34.79 -16.23 22.81
N GLN A 387 34.05 -16.10 23.92
CA GLN A 387 34.36 -16.83 25.15
C GLN A 387 34.13 -18.34 24.96
N VAL A 388 33.02 -18.71 24.29
CA VAL A 388 32.76 -20.08 23.82
C VAL A 388 32.44 -20.00 22.33
N ALA A 389 33.32 -20.55 21.49
CA ALA A 389 33.12 -20.51 20.05
C ALA A 389 31.98 -21.44 19.60
N PRO A 390 31.04 -20.98 18.76
CA PRO A 390 29.90 -21.78 18.29
C PRO A 390 30.28 -22.94 17.35
N VAL A 391 31.52 -22.95 16.84
CA VAL A 391 32.08 -24.04 16.03
C VAL A 391 33.44 -24.40 16.63
N GLU A 392 33.54 -25.58 17.21
CA GLU A 392 34.79 -26.09 17.77
C GLU A 392 35.83 -26.36 16.66
N PRO A 393 37.13 -26.50 16.98
CA PRO A 393 38.15 -26.93 16.01
C PRO A 393 37.83 -28.28 15.34
N SER A 394 37.09 -29.15 16.02
CA SER A 394 36.57 -30.42 15.49
C SER A 394 35.50 -30.25 14.39
N GLY A 395 34.97 -29.03 14.21
CA GLY A 395 33.83 -28.73 13.35
C GLY A 395 32.46 -29.01 14.00
N LYS A 396 32.43 -29.45 15.27
CA LYS A 396 31.20 -29.63 16.04
C LYS A 396 30.57 -28.26 16.36
N ILE A 397 29.25 -28.17 16.20
CA ILE A 397 28.48 -26.97 16.52
C ILE A 397 27.99 -27.04 17.97
N VAL A 398 28.18 -25.95 18.71
CA VAL A 398 27.67 -25.74 20.06
C VAL A 398 27.06 -24.34 20.17
N ASN A 399 26.35 -24.05 21.24
CA ASN A 399 25.88 -22.68 21.49
C ASN A 399 27.06 -21.79 21.86
N GLY A 400 27.35 -20.80 21.01
CA GLY A 400 28.36 -19.81 21.28
C GLY A 400 27.99 -18.91 22.46
N GLN A 401 29.00 -18.36 23.13
CA GLN A 401 28.81 -17.44 24.26
C GLN A 401 29.81 -16.30 24.18
N GLY A 402 29.34 -15.10 24.54
CA GLY A 402 30.15 -13.90 24.68
C GLY A 402 30.95 -13.58 23.44
N ILE A 403 30.28 -13.27 22.32
CA ILE A 403 30.99 -12.79 21.12
C ILE A 403 31.69 -11.47 21.43
N MET A 404 32.96 -11.41 21.06
CA MET A 404 33.82 -10.25 21.21
C MET A 404 34.00 -9.58 19.86
N LEU A 405 33.94 -8.26 19.84
CA LEU A 405 34.22 -7.43 18.68
C LEU A 405 35.72 -7.50 18.31
N PRO A 406 36.10 -7.10 17.09
CA PRO A 406 37.50 -7.09 16.66
C PRO A 406 38.43 -6.23 17.53
N ASP A 407 37.88 -5.26 18.28
CA ASP A 407 38.62 -4.44 19.23
C ASP A 407 38.78 -5.08 20.63
N GLY A 408 38.31 -6.32 20.80
CA GLY A 408 38.41 -7.07 22.05
C GLY A 408 37.35 -6.71 23.10
N ARG A 409 36.35 -5.88 22.78
CA ARG A 409 35.21 -5.63 23.69
C ARG A 409 34.12 -6.67 23.49
N LEU A 410 33.41 -7.01 24.56
CA LEU A 410 32.21 -7.84 24.49
C LEU A 410 31.12 -7.12 23.69
N MET A 411 30.43 -7.82 22.79
CA MET A 411 29.29 -7.24 22.08
C MET A 411 28.16 -6.95 23.07
N GLU A 412 27.66 -5.72 23.04
CA GLU A 412 26.53 -5.31 23.88
C GLU A 412 25.21 -5.89 23.40
N ASN A 413 24.27 -6.05 24.33
CA ASN A 413 22.91 -6.46 24.02
C ASN A 413 22.26 -5.46 23.05
N PHE A 414 21.52 -5.97 22.06
CA PHE A 414 20.76 -5.12 21.14
C PHE A 414 19.40 -5.70 20.83
N THR A 415 18.53 -4.86 20.27
CA THR A 415 17.14 -5.19 20.04
C THR A 415 16.79 -5.16 18.56
N ILE A 416 16.24 -6.26 18.05
CA ILE A 416 15.52 -6.33 16.77
C ILE A 416 14.11 -5.83 17.03
N LEU A 417 13.81 -4.62 16.55
CA LEU A 417 12.48 -4.03 16.67
C LEU A 417 11.55 -4.57 15.58
N THR A 418 10.38 -5.06 15.98
CA THR A 418 9.31 -5.51 15.06
C THR A 418 8.00 -4.80 15.38
N PRO A 419 7.04 -4.73 14.44
CA PRO A 419 5.65 -4.47 14.83
C PRO A 419 5.11 -5.58 15.75
N PRO A 420 4.01 -5.33 16.48
CA PRO A 420 3.35 -6.33 17.30
C PRO A 420 2.61 -7.36 16.44
N ALA A 421 2.37 -8.55 17.01
CA ALA A 421 1.82 -9.69 16.28
C ALA A 421 0.36 -9.50 15.85
N ASP A 422 -0.40 -8.68 16.57
CA ASP A 422 -1.75 -8.24 16.20
C ASP A 422 -1.76 -7.32 14.97
N TYR A 423 -0.64 -6.66 14.67
CA TYR A 423 -0.46 -5.85 13.45
C TYR A 423 0.15 -6.65 12.30
N ASP A 424 1.24 -7.38 12.54
CA ASP A 424 1.92 -8.21 11.54
C ASP A 424 2.56 -9.44 12.25
N PRO A 425 1.83 -10.56 12.32
CA PRO A 425 2.30 -11.76 13.04
C PRO A 425 3.53 -12.38 12.39
N HIS A 426 3.69 -12.24 11.07
CA HIS A 426 4.84 -12.77 10.34
C HIS A 426 6.12 -12.05 10.75
N ARG A 427 6.12 -10.70 10.80
CA ARG A 427 7.32 -9.94 11.23
C ARG A 427 7.67 -10.19 12.69
N ALA A 428 6.67 -10.26 13.57
CA ALA A 428 6.91 -10.56 14.98
C ALA A 428 7.55 -11.94 15.16
N MET A 429 7.04 -12.96 14.46
CA MET A 429 7.59 -14.32 14.49
C MET A 429 9.00 -14.38 13.89
N CYS A 430 9.23 -13.74 12.74
CA CYS A 430 10.57 -13.63 12.14
C CYS A 430 11.58 -13.00 13.10
N GLY A 431 11.23 -11.91 13.79
CA GLY A 431 12.12 -11.28 14.77
C GLY A 431 12.50 -12.21 15.91
N MET A 432 11.53 -12.95 16.46
CA MET A 432 11.79 -13.96 17.50
C MET A 432 12.71 -15.06 17.00
N MET A 433 12.50 -15.57 15.79
CA MET A 433 13.35 -16.62 15.21
C MET A 433 14.77 -16.15 14.93
N MET A 434 14.92 -14.97 14.35
CA MET A 434 16.23 -14.37 14.07
C MET A 434 17.02 -14.14 15.36
N GLN A 435 16.37 -13.74 16.46
CA GLN A 435 17.03 -13.61 17.76
C GLN A 435 17.63 -14.95 18.21
N GLU A 436 16.90 -16.06 18.05
CA GLU A 436 17.33 -17.38 18.51
C GLU A 436 18.50 -17.88 17.65
N TRP A 437 18.43 -17.70 16.33
CA TRP A 437 19.53 -18.05 15.44
C TRP A 437 20.80 -17.26 15.75
N LEU A 438 20.68 -15.95 15.98
CA LEU A 438 21.84 -15.12 16.35
C LEU A 438 22.44 -15.54 17.70
N ARG A 439 21.60 -15.85 18.70
CA ARG A 439 22.07 -16.33 20.01
C ARG A 439 22.84 -17.63 19.95
N MET A 440 22.54 -18.51 18.99
CA MET A 440 23.36 -19.72 18.77
C MET A 440 24.83 -19.38 18.46
N LEU A 441 25.10 -18.21 17.89
CA LEU A 441 26.45 -17.72 17.62
C LEU A 441 27.02 -16.88 18.77
N GLY A 442 26.36 -16.85 19.94
CA GLY A 442 26.76 -16.01 21.07
C GLY A 442 26.48 -14.51 20.86
N ILE A 443 25.69 -14.14 19.85
CA ILE A 443 25.30 -12.75 19.55
C ILE A 443 24.09 -12.39 20.43
N PRO A 444 24.18 -11.34 21.27
CA PRO A 444 23.16 -11.03 22.27
C PRO A 444 21.98 -10.22 21.70
N ALA A 445 21.27 -10.80 20.73
CA ALA A 445 20.09 -10.21 20.11
C ALA A 445 18.81 -10.50 20.92
N TYR A 446 17.90 -9.53 20.94
CA TYR A 446 16.55 -9.66 21.53
C TYR A 446 15.50 -9.17 20.54
N SER A 447 14.39 -9.88 20.38
CA SER A 447 13.24 -9.36 19.63
C SER A 447 12.32 -8.57 20.55
N LYS A 448 11.97 -7.34 20.15
CA LYS A 448 11.01 -6.52 20.89
C LYS A 448 9.93 -5.99 19.96
N PRO A 449 8.71 -6.53 20.06
CA PRO A 449 7.56 -5.95 19.38
C PRO A 449 7.23 -4.56 19.95
N MET A 450 6.87 -3.62 19.07
CA MET A 450 6.52 -2.25 19.42
C MET A 450 5.46 -1.71 18.46
N ALA A 451 4.47 -0.99 18.99
CA ALA A 451 3.43 -0.34 18.19
C ALA A 451 4.01 0.40 16.97
N PHE A 452 3.40 0.23 15.80
CA PHE A 452 3.99 0.67 14.52
C PHE A 452 4.32 2.18 14.48
N GLY A 453 3.47 3.03 15.09
CA GLY A 453 3.75 4.46 15.20
C GLY A 453 5.01 4.78 16.02
N ALA A 454 5.21 4.06 17.13
CA ALA A 454 6.41 4.21 17.97
C ALA A 454 7.65 3.65 17.28
N LEU A 455 7.51 2.54 16.54
CA LEU A 455 8.59 1.99 15.69
C LEU A 455 9.06 3.02 14.65
N LEU A 456 8.12 3.70 13.96
CA LEU A 456 8.45 4.74 12.99
C LEU A 456 9.13 5.95 13.64
N GLN A 457 8.69 6.37 14.84
CA GLN A 457 9.35 7.40 15.63
C GLN A 457 10.80 7.02 15.95
N GLN A 458 11.02 5.79 16.42
CA GLN A 458 12.36 5.31 16.78
C GLN A 458 13.30 5.27 15.56
N ILE A 459 12.81 4.76 14.43
CA ILE A 459 13.63 4.60 13.21
C ILE A 459 13.85 5.91 12.46
N LYS A 460 12.79 6.69 12.21
CA LYS A 460 12.84 7.85 11.30
C LYS A 460 13.18 9.15 12.00
N VAL A 461 12.75 9.33 13.25
CA VAL A 461 12.92 10.59 13.98
C VAL A 461 14.14 10.49 14.89
N ARG A 462 14.15 9.51 15.79
CA ARG A 462 15.24 9.36 16.78
C ARG A 462 16.50 8.72 16.19
N GLN A 463 16.34 7.88 15.16
CA GLN A 463 17.43 7.12 14.53
C GLN A 463 18.23 6.26 15.53
N ASP A 464 17.55 5.86 16.60
CA ASP A 464 18.12 5.21 17.78
C ASP A 464 17.55 3.79 17.91
N PHE A 465 18.07 2.87 17.11
CA PHE A 465 17.65 1.47 17.10
C PHE A 465 18.84 0.58 16.78
#